data_AF-A0A1G4SFH9-F1
#
_entry.id   AF-A0A1G4SFH9-F1
#
_cell.length_a   1.000
_cell.length_b   1.000
_cell.length_c   1.000
_cell.angle_alpha   90.00
_cell.angle_beta   90.00
_cell.angle_gamma   90.00
#
_symmetry.space_group_name_H-M   'P 1'
#
loop_
_entity.id
_entity.type
_entity.pdbx_description
1 polymer ?
#
loop_
_entity_poly.entity_id
_entity_poly.type
_entity_poly.pdbx_seq_one_letter_code
_entity_poly.pdbx_strand_id
1 'polypeptide(L)'
;MIYEFQHGVVTGAFAPPLAADLARLKEAFRRCGHLHIVLTGTDRAPSTQMPWPAHMREAMLRAALGPLADRADFCHAHDHLYRPDLQGGVCDQVTALLPEDGGGWLGAEDLAHPLANSLAEPERAEQVRAAFLRDGPDAVAAQVPKAVLEMLRAYAATPDFNRLREEQLYIDYYKLSWGVAPYPPIFVTCDTLIQHGRHLLLIKRGGQPGVGLWALPGGFVEPDETLLQSAVREVAEETHLDLTPAHIAEHLVASQVFDYPKRSARGRTITHAFHFRFPEGPLPKVEAADDAAGAHWVAIDDLDAMCGQMFEDHADIIEYFRLEV
;
A
#
# COMPACT_ATOMS: atom_id res chain seq x y z
N MET A 1 -8.49 -20.99 -33.25
CA MET A 1 -9.15 -19.68 -33.15
C MET A 1 -8.19 -18.66 -33.72
N ILE A 2 -8.65 -17.76 -34.58
CA ILE A 2 -7.84 -16.60 -35.00
C ILE A 2 -8.18 -15.49 -34.01
N TYR A 3 -7.21 -15.10 -33.18
CA TYR A 3 -7.35 -13.99 -32.24
C TYR A 3 -6.92 -12.69 -32.92
N GLU A 4 -7.48 -11.55 -32.47
CA GLU A 4 -7.09 -10.20 -32.95
C GLU A 4 -5.64 -9.89 -32.54
N PHE A 5 -5.26 -10.33 -31.34
CA PHE A 5 -3.93 -10.21 -30.76
C PHE A 5 -3.45 -11.56 -30.26
N GLN A 6 -2.15 -11.80 -30.30
CA GLN A 6 -1.60 -13.03 -29.70
C GLN A 6 -1.57 -12.90 -28.17
N HIS A 7 -1.23 -11.71 -27.68
CA HIS A 7 -1.07 -11.41 -26.27
C HIS A 7 -1.77 -10.11 -25.88
N GLY A 8 -2.19 -10.00 -24.63
CA GLY A 8 -2.68 -8.75 -24.03
C GLY A 8 -2.19 -8.60 -22.61
N VAL A 9 -2.03 -7.36 -22.15
CA VAL A 9 -1.59 -7.05 -20.78
C VAL A 9 -2.73 -6.38 -20.03
N VAL A 10 -3.03 -6.87 -18.82
CA VAL A 10 -4.07 -6.30 -17.95
C VAL A 10 -3.50 -6.05 -16.57
N THR A 11 -3.55 -4.80 -16.10
CA THR A 11 -3.01 -4.41 -14.80
C THR A 11 -4.13 -4.06 -13.83
N GLY A 12 -3.99 -4.46 -12.57
CA GLY A 12 -4.90 -4.04 -11.51
C GLY A 12 -4.57 -4.59 -10.14
N ALA A 13 -5.11 -3.95 -9.09
CA ALA A 13 -4.98 -4.45 -7.73
C ALA A 13 -5.86 -5.69 -7.49
N PHE A 14 -7.06 -5.76 -8.06
CA PHE A 14 -8.03 -6.86 -7.89
C PHE A 14 -8.24 -7.27 -6.42
N ALA A 15 -8.51 -6.29 -5.56
CA ALA A 15 -8.70 -6.47 -4.12
C ALA A 15 -10.11 -6.04 -3.71
N PRO A 16 -11.13 -6.92 -3.76
CA PRO A 16 -11.13 -8.22 -4.43
C PRO A 16 -11.38 -8.06 -5.94
N PRO A 17 -11.27 -9.13 -6.76
CA PRO A 17 -11.72 -9.09 -8.15
C PRO A 17 -13.24 -8.88 -8.23
N LEU A 18 -13.68 -7.83 -8.91
CA LEU A 18 -15.10 -7.52 -9.09
C LEU A 18 -15.69 -8.25 -10.30
N ALA A 19 -17.02 -8.33 -10.37
CA ALA A 19 -17.73 -8.86 -11.53
C ALA A 19 -17.42 -8.05 -12.81
N ALA A 20 -17.19 -6.73 -12.66
CA ALA A 20 -16.77 -5.85 -13.74
C ALA A 20 -15.34 -6.18 -14.23
N ASP A 21 -14.41 -6.46 -13.32
CA ASP A 21 -13.05 -6.92 -13.67
C ASP A 21 -13.11 -8.21 -14.49
N LEU A 22 -13.92 -9.17 -14.03
CA LEU A 22 -14.08 -10.45 -14.73
C LEU A 22 -14.68 -10.26 -16.13
N ALA A 23 -15.62 -9.34 -16.30
CA ALA A 23 -16.19 -9.02 -17.61
C ALA A 23 -15.13 -8.43 -18.55
N ARG A 24 -14.28 -7.51 -18.05
CA ARG A 24 -13.16 -6.93 -18.80
C ARG A 24 -12.14 -8.01 -19.21
N LEU A 25 -11.72 -8.85 -18.27
CA LEU A 25 -10.78 -9.95 -18.54
C LEU A 25 -11.35 -10.93 -19.59
N LYS A 26 -12.63 -11.30 -19.47
CA LYS A 26 -13.30 -12.17 -20.45
C LYS A 26 -13.38 -11.55 -21.84
N GLU A 27 -13.55 -10.24 -21.94
CA GLU A 27 -13.47 -9.54 -23.22
C GLU A 27 -12.06 -9.57 -23.79
N ALA A 28 -11.04 -9.29 -22.97
CA ALA A 28 -9.65 -9.38 -23.38
C ALA A 28 -9.29 -10.79 -23.90
N PHE A 29 -9.79 -11.86 -23.27
CA PHE A 29 -9.61 -13.24 -23.74
C PHE A 29 -10.31 -13.60 -25.07
N ARG A 30 -11.30 -12.82 -25.51
CA ARG A 30 -11.92 -12.98 -26.84
C ARG A 30 -11.02 -12.41 -27.93
N ARG A 31 -10.31 -11.33 -27.60
CA ARG A 31 -9.43 -10.59 -28.52
C ARG A 31 -8.01 -11.15 -28.53
N CYS A 32 -7.53 -11.66 -27.39
CA CYS A 32 -6.16 -12.11 -27.20
C CYS A 32 -6.08 -13.63 -27.06
N GLY A 33 -5.04 -14.24 -27.62
CA GLY A 33 -4.73 -15.67 -27.42
C GLY A 33 -4.33 -15.98 -25.98
N HIS A 34 -3.52 -15.12 -25.38
CA HIS A 34 -2.96 -15.23 -24.04
C HIS A 34 -3.01 -13.88 -23.31
N LEU A 35 -3.14 -13.87 -21.98
CA LEU A 35 -3.12 -12.63 -21.18
C LEU A 35 -2.03 -12.64 -20.11
N HIS A 36 -1.35 -11.52 -19.96
CA HIS A 36 -0.43 -11.24 -18.86
C HIS A 36 -1.15 -10.35 -17.85
N ILE A 37 -1.55 -10.92 -16.70
CA ILE A 37 -2.31 -10.22 -15.65
C ILE A 37 -1.34 -9.75 -14.58
N VAL A 38 -1.14 -8.42 -14.50
CA VAL A 38 -0.23 -7.78 -13.55
C VAL A 38 -1.00 -7.37 -12.29
N LEU A 39 -0.71 -8.03 -11.18
CA LEU A 39 -1.20 -7.71 -9.86
C LEU A 39 -0.34 -6.61 -9.24
N THR A 40 -0.93 -5.44 -8.96
CA THR A 40 -0.24 -4.35 -8.26
C THR A 40 -0.36 -4.48 -6.74
N GLY A 41 0.42 -3.69 -6.00
CA GLY A 41 0.42 -3.65 -4.53
C GLY A 41 0.71 -5.00 -3.87
N THR A 42 1.68 -5.75 -4.41
CA THR A 42 1.98 -7.13 -3.99
C THR A 42 2.80 -7.21 -2.70
N ASP A 43 3.49 -6.12 -2.38
CA ASP A 43 4.36 -5.85 -1.25
C ASP A 43 3.69 -5.09 -0.12
N ARG A 44 2.38 -4.85 -0.22
CA ARG A 44 1.62 -4.09 0.77
C ARG A 44 1.23 -4.99 1.94
N ALA A 45 1.43 -4.48 3.15
CA ALA A 45 0.91 -5.12 4.35
C ALA A 45 -0.63 -5.22 4.31
N PRO A 46 -1.22 -6.32 4.82
CA PRO A 46 -2.68 -6.45 4.85
C PRO A 46 -3.35 -5.33 5.65
N SER A 47 -4.15 -4.51 4.96
CA SER A 47 -4.85 -3.33 5.47
C SER A 47 -6.27 -3.23 4.90
N THR A 48 -7.07 -2.29 5.39
CA THR A 48 -8.38 -1.99 4.79
C THR A 48 -8.32 -1.60 3.30
N GLN A 49 -7.20 -1.04 2.84
CA GLN A 49 -6.98 -0.70 1.43
C GLN A 49 -6.52 -1.90 0.59
N MET A 50 -5.78 -2.84 1.19
CA MET A 50 -5.30 -4.07 0.56
C MET A 50 -5.48 -5.28 1.51
N PRO A 51 -6.69 -5.85 1.65
CA PRO A 51 -6.94 -6.87 2.66
C PRO A 51 -6.28 -8.22 2.38
N TRP A 52 -5.96 -8.50 1.12
CA TRP A 52 -5.47 -9.80 0.67
C TRP A 52 -4.07 -9.70 0.06
N PRO A 53 -3.15 -10.59 0.46
CA PRO A 53 -1.85 -10.71 -0.22
C PRO A 53 -2.04 -11.16 -1.67
N ALA A 54 -1.01 -10.93 -2.49
CA ALA A 54 -1.03 -11.19 -3.93
C ALA A 54 -1.50 -12.61 -4.29
N HIS A 55 -0.99 -13.64 -3.60
CA HIS A 55 -1.34 -15.03 -3.87
C HIS A 55 -2.83 -15.34 -3.65
N MET A 56 -3.50 -14.68 -2.69
CA MET A 56 -4.94 -14.85 -2.48
C MET A 56 -5.75 -14.18 -3.60
N ARG A 57 -5.32 -13.00 -4.05
CA ARG A 57 -5.95 -12.27 -5.17
C ARG A 57 -5.81 -13.05 -6.47
N GLU A 58 -4.63 -13.63 -6.73
CA GLU A 58 -4.39 -14.54 -7.84
C GLU A 58 -5.32 -15.76 -7.76
N ALA A 59 -5.43 -16.41 -6.60
CA ALA A 59 -6.31 -17.55 -6.41
C ALA A 59 -7.79 -17.19 -6.69
N MET A 60 -8.24 -16.00 -6.26
CA MET A 60 -9.58 -15.48 -6.56
C MET A 60 -9.79 -15.30 -8.07
N LEU A 61 -8.82 -14.72 -8.78
CA LEU A 61 -8.90 -14.54 -10.23
C LEU A 61 -8.92 -15.88 -10.97
N ARG A 62 -8.05 -16.82 -10.60
CA ARG A 62 -8.01 -18.17 -11.20
C ARG A 62 -9.35 -18.88 -11.01
N ALA A 63 -9.91 -18.84 -9.80
CA ALA A 63 -11.21 -19.43 -9.50
C ALA A 63 -12.36 -18.78 -10.30
N ALA A 64 -12.31 -17.45 -10.48
CA ALA A 64 -13.32 -16.70 -11.23
C ALA A 64 -13.23 -16.89 -12.76
N LEU A 65 -12.02 -17.07 -13.29
CA LEU A 65 -11.75 -17.28 -14.71
C LEU A 65 -11.99 -18.73 -15.15
N GLY A 66 -11.83 -19.69 -14.25
CA GLY A 66 -11.93 -21.11 -14.58
C GLY A 66 -10.90 -21.51 -15.64
N PRO A 67 -11.26 -22.29 -16.68
CA PRO A 67 -10.31 -22.72 -17.72
C PRO A 67 -9.64 -21.59 -18.51
N LEU A 68 -10.17 -20.35 -18.46
CA LEU A 68 -9.49 -19.21 -19.08
C LEU A 68 -8.18 -18.86 -18.35
N ALA A 69 -8.05 -19.22 -17.08
CA ALA A 69 -6.82 -18.99 -16.31
C ALA A 69 -5.62 -19.78 -16.85
N ASP A 70 -5.85 -20.86 -17.60
CA ASP A 70 -4.78 -21.64 -18.24
C ASP A 70 -4.13 -20.91 -19.43
N ARG A 71 -4.77 -19.82 -19.89
CA ARG A 71 -4.28 -18.91 -20.94
C ARG A 71 -3.76 -17.60 -20.36
N ALA A 72 -3.41 -17.58 -19.07
CA ALA A 72 -2.87 -16.39 -18.43
C ALA A 72 -1.65 -16.64 -17.56
N ASP A 73 -0.71 -15.72 -17.64
CA ASP A 73 0.38 -15.55 -16.68
C ASP A 73 0.01 -14.48 -15.66
N PHE A 74 0.37 -14.71 -14.40
CA PHE A 74 0.14 -13.77 -13.32
C PHE A 74 1.49 -13.20 -12.89
N CYS A 75 1.62 -11.88 -13.02
CA CYS A 75 2.83 -11.13 -12.68
C CYS A 75 2.57 -10.29 -11.45
N HIS A 76 3.55 -10.15 -10.56
CA HIS A 76 3.41 -9.42 -9.30
C HIS A 76 4.29 -8.17 -9.36
N ALA A 77 3.65 -7.00 -9.32
CA ALA A 77 4.29 -5.70 -9.36
C ALA A 77 4.34 -5.05 -7.97
N HIS A 78 5.48 -4.45 -7.68
CA HIS A 78 5.67 -3.57 -6.52
C HIS A 78 5.22 -2.16 -6.92
N ASP A 79 4.53 -1.48 -6.01
CA ASP A 79 4.11 -0.10 -6.24
C ASP A 79 5.20 0.83 -5.73
N HIS A 80 5.84 1.59 -6.62
CA HIS A 80 6.85 2.59 -6.28
C HIS A 80 6.24 4.00 -6.30
N LEU A 81 5.50 4.38 -5.24
CA LEU A 81 4.66 5.59 -5.25
C LEU A 81 5.45 6.88 -5.52
N TYR A 82 6.71 6.92 -5.08
CA TYR A 82 7.56 8.12 -5.12
C TYR A 82 8.83 7.94 -5.95
N ARG A 83 8.96 6.79 -6.64
CA ARG A 83 10.14 6.40 -7.42
C ARG A 83 9.73 5.95 -8.83
N PRO A 84 9.24 6.88 -9.67
CA PRO A 84 8.81 6.54 -11.03
C PRO A 84 9.96 6.00 -11.89
N ASP A 85 11.21 6.29 -11.53
CA ASP A 85 12.41 5.72 -12.15
C ASP A 85 12.53 4.21 -11.95
N LEU A 86 11.94 3.64 -10.90
CA LEU A 86 11.94 2.20 -10.62
C LEU A 86 10.73 1.48 -11.23
N GLN A 87 9.70 2.23 -11.62
CA GLN A 87 8.47 1.69 -12.19
C GLN A 87 8.69 0.96 -13.52
N GLY A 88 9.78 1.25 -14.23
CA GLY A 88 10.21 0.55 -15.44
C GLY A 88 10.41 -0.96 -15.25
N GLY A 89 10.78 -1.43 -14.04
CA GLY A 89 10.99 -2.85 -13.78
C GLY A 89 9.73 -3.71 -13.93
N VAL A 90 8.54 -3.13 -13.70
CA VAL A 90 7.25 -3.80 -13.95
C VAL A 90 7.02 -3.97 -15.45
N CYS A 91 7.34 -2.95 -16.25
CA CYS A 91 7.31 -3.03 -17.70
C CYS A 91 8.34 -4.04 -18.23
N ASP A 92 9.51 -4.14 -17.62
CA ASP A 92 10.56 -5.09 -18.05
C ASP A 92 10.17 -6.55 -17.77
N GLN A 93 9.53 -6.84 -16.63
CA GLN A 93 9.01 -8.19 -16.34
C GLN A 93 7.94 -8.61 -17.34
N VAL A 94 7.00 -7.71 -17.66
CA VAL A 94 5.99 -7.95 -18.69
C VAL A 94 6.67 -8.10 -20.06
N THR A 95 7.57 -7.20 -20.42
CA THR A 95 8.32 -7.20 -21.70
C THR A 95 9.12 -8.48 -21.90
N ALA A 96 9.74 -9.02 -20.85
CA ALA A 96 10.49 -10.26 -20.90
C ALA A 96 9.61 -11.50 -21.16
N LEU A 97 8.30 -11.42 -20.90
CA LEU A 97 7.33 -12.49 -21.16
C LEU A 97 6.69 -12.36 -22.56
N LEU A 98 7.04 -11.33 -23.32
CA LEU A 98 6.53 -11.10 -24.66
C LEU A 98 7.40 -11.88 -25.68
N PRO A 99 6.81 -12.70 -26.56
CA PRO A 99 7.60 -13.36 -27.60
C PRO A 99 8.18 -12.36 -28.61
N GLU A 100 9.40 -12.65 -29.07
CA GLU A 100 10.19 -11.81 -30.00
C GLU A 100 9.56 -11.69 -31.41
N ASP A 101 8.51 -12.45 -31.72
CA ASP A 101 7.96 -12.63 -33.06
C ASP A 101 7.01 -11.52 -33.53
N GLY A 102 6.77 -10.50 -32.69
CA GLY A 102 6.02 -9.30 -33.08
C GLY A 102 4.52 -9.54 -33.31
N GLY A 103 3.95 -10.58 -32.68
CA GLY A 103 2.50 -10.77 -32.62
C GLY A 103 1.78 -9.52 -32.14
N GLY A 104 0.60 -9.21 -32.69
CA GLY A 104 -0.15 -8.02 -32.29
C GLY A 104 -0.42 -7.99 -30.78
N TRP A 105 -0.37 -6.78 -30.21
CA TRP A 105 -0.52 -6.51 -28.78
C TRP A 105 -1.77 -5.69 -28.48
N LEU A 106 -2.45 -6.06 -27.39
CA LEU A 106 -3.40 -5.19 -26.72
C LEU A 106 -2.76 -4.64 -25.43
N GLY A 107 -2.33 -3.37 -25.46
CA GLY A 107 -1.81 -2.69 -24.28
C GLY A 107 -2.89 -2.43 -23.23
N ALA A 108 -2.48 -2.22 -21.98
CA ALA A 108 -3.42 -1.80 -20.92
C ALA A 108 -4.09 -0.45 -21.29
N GLU A 109 -3.37 0.45 -21.97
CA GLU A 109 -3.89 1.69 -22.57
C GLU A 109 -4.85 1.49 -23.77
N ASP A 110 -4.78 0.36 -24.47
CA ASP A 110 -5.71 0.03 -25.56
C ASP A 110 -6.98 -0.68 -25.05
N LEU A 111 -6.94 -1.17 -23.80
CA LEU A 111 -8.12 -1.60 -23.04
C LEU A 111 -8.82 -0.42 -22.35
N ALA A 112 -8.14 0.72 -22.20
CA ALA A 112 -8.70 1.97 -21.71
C ALA A 112 -7.84 3.16 -22.18
N HIS A 113 -8.41 3.98 -23.08
CA HIS A 113 -7.88 5.27 -23.55
C HIS A 113 -6.98 5.98 -22.52
N PRO A 114 -5.85 6.65 -22.90
CA PRO A 114 -4.75 7.06 -21.99
C PRO A 114 -5.07 8.10 -20.89
N LEU A 115 -6.35 8.39 -20.64
CA LEU A 115 -6.87 9.25 -19.58
C LEU A 115 -8.18 8.70 -18.96
N ALA A 116 -8.59 7.46 -19.27
CA ALA A 116 -9.96 7.00 -19.06
C ALA A 116 -10.18 6.08 -17.85
N ASN A 117 -9.21 5.85 -16.98
CA ASN A 117 -9.46 5.23 -15.67
C ASN A 117 -8.48 5.75 -14.62
N SER A 118 -8.85 6.78 -13.87
CA SER A 118 -8.24 6.95 -12.54
C SER A 118 -9.13 7.52 -11.44
N LEU A 119 -10.42 7.82 -11.69
CA LEU A 119 -11.30 8.34 -10.62
C LEU A 119 -12.57 7.49 -10.35
N ALA A 120 -13.21 6.90 -11.36
CA ALA A 120 -14.51 6.22 -11.14
C ALA A 120 -14.43 4.73 -10.71
N GLU A 121 -13.49 3.95 -11.25
CA GLU A 121 -13.32 2.51 -10.92
C GLU A 121 -12.68 2.25 -9.53
N PRO A 122 -11.68 3.03 -9.07
CA PRO A 122 -11.07 2.83 -7.75
C PRO A 122 -12.05 3.04 -6.60
N GLU A 123 -12.95 4.02 -6.73
CA GLU A 123 -13.98 4.32 -5.73
C GLU A 123 -14.94 3.13 -5.54
N ARG A 124 -15.28 2.43 -6.64
CA ARG A 124 -16.16 1.27 -6.57
C ARG A 124 -15.51 0.09 -5.84
N ALA A 125 -14.24 -0.21 -6.11
CA ALA A 125 -13.51 -1.26 -5.41
C ALA A 125 -13.30 -0.92 -3.93
N GLU A 126 -13.01 0.35 -3.63
CA GLU A 126 -12.89 0.86 -2.25
C GLU A 126 -14.20 0.71 -1.48
N GLN A 127 -15.33 1.11 -2.07
CA GLN A 127 -16.66 0.94 -1.46
C GLN A 127 -17.01 -0.53 -1.22
N VAL A 128 -16.70 -1.42 -2.17
CA VAL A 128 -16.92 -2.86 -2.03
C VAL A 128 -16.05 -3.43 -0.90
N ARG A 129 -14.77 -3.07 -0.80
CA ARG A 129 -13.91 -3.50 0.32
C ARG A 129 -14.44 -3.02 1.67
N ALA A 130 -14.81 -1.74 1.77
CA ALA A 130 -15.33 -1.19 3.00
C ALA A 130 -16.64 -1.89 3.42
N ALA A 131 -17.56 -2.13 2.48
CA ALA A 131 -18.78 -2.89 2.74
C ALA A 131 -18.50 -4.34 3.13
N PHE A 132 -17.54 -5.00 2.47
CA PHE A 132 -17.13 -6.36 2.82
C PHE A 132 -16.61 -6.46 4.25
N LEU A 133 -15.70 -5.56 4.64
CA LEU A 133 -15.09 -5.59 5.97
C LEU A 133 -16.09 -5.18 7.07
N ARG A 134 -16.93 -4.17 6.81
CA ARG A 134 -17.93 -3.69 7.79
C ARG A 134 -19.11 -4.64 7.94
N ASP A 135 -19.71 -5.02 6.82
CA ASP A 135 -21.04 -5.66 6.73
C ASP A 135 -20.96 -7.15 6.39
N GLY A 136 -19.79 -7.64 5.97
CA GLY A 136 -19.52 -9.06 5.67
C GLY A 136 -19.61 -9.45 4.20
N PRO A 137 -19.29 -10.72 3.87
CA PRO A 137 -19.23 -11.24 2.49
C PRO A 137 -20.54 -11.10 1.72
N ASP A 138 -21.68 -11.33 2.35
CA ASP A 138 -22.97 -11.34 1.65
C ASP A 138 -23.44 -9.93 1.25
N ALA A 139 -22.94 -8.89 1.93
CA ALA A 139 -23.22 -7.50 1.58
C ALA A 139 -22.66 -7.11 0.20
N VAL A 140 -21.65 -7.84 -0.28
CA VAL A 140 -20.98 -7.58 -1.56
C VAL A 140 -21.26 -8.63 -2.63
N ALA A 141 -22.20 -9.55 -2.38
CA ALA A 141 -22.47 -10.70 -3.24
C ALA A 141 -22.85 -10.33 -4.68
N ALA A 142 -23.46 -9.16 -4.90
CA ALA A 142 -23.85 -8.69 -6.23
C ALA A 142 -22.69 -8.07 -7.01
N GLN A 143 -21.59 -7.70 -6.34
CA GLN A 143 -20.47 -6.98 -6.94
C GLN A 143 -19.30 -7.90 -7.29
N VAL A 144 -19.26 -9.13 -6.78
CA VAL A 144 -18.17 -10.07 -6.99
C VAL A 144 -18.63 -11.36 -7.71
N PRO A 145 -17.74 -12.05 -8.44
CA PRO A 145 -18.06 -13.36 -9.01
C PRO A 145 -18.39 -14.39 -7.92
N LYS A 146 -19.24 -15.38 -8.24
CA LYS A 146 -19.64 -16.43 -7.28
C LYS A 146 -18.45 -17.16 -6.63
N ALA A 147 -17.44 -17.53 -7.42
CA ALA A 147 -16.23 -18.19 -6.91
C ALA A 147 -15.44 -17.30 -5.93
N VAL A 148 -15.37 -15.99 -6.21
CA VAL A 148 -14.75 -15.01 -5.31
C VAL A 148 -15.57 -14.89 -4.03
N LEU A 149 -16.91 -14.82 -4.12
CA LEU A 149 -17.77 -14.75 -2.93
C LEU A 149 -17.57 -15.94 -1.98
N GLU A 150 -17.40 -17.15 -2.50
CA GLU A 150 -17.11 -18.34 -1.69
C GLU A 150 -15.78 -18.20 -0.94
N MET A 151 -14.74 -17.66 -1.59
CA MET A 151 -13.46 -17.37 -0.95
C MET A 151 -13.56 -16.23 0.08
N LEU A 152 -14.35 -15.19 -0.21
CA LEU A 152 -14.61 -14.10 0.74
C LEU A 152 -15.32 -14.60 2.00
N ARG A 153 -16.28 -15.53 1.86
CA ARG A 153 -16.94 -16.19 3.00
C ARG A 153 -15.95 -17.01 3.83
N ALA A 154 -15.02 -17.71 3.18
CA ALA A 154 -13.96 -18.43 3.89
C ALA A 154 -13.01 -17.47 4.61
N TYR A 155 -12.59 -16.38 3.96
CA TYR A 155 -11.73 -15.36 4.56
C TYR A 155 -12.39 -14.67 5.77
N ALA A 156 -13.71 -14.45 5.72
CA ALA A 156 -14.48 -13.85 6.81
C ALA A 156 -14.47 -14.68 8.12
N ALA A 157 -14.02 -15.94 8.07
CA ALA A 157 -13.84 -16.77 9.25
C ALA A 157 -12.42 -16.68 9.88
N THR A 158 -11.53 -15.87 9.31
CA THR A 158 -10.13 -15.77 9.75
C THR A 158 -9.92 -14.67 10.80
N PRO A 159 -8.89 -14.79 11.66
CA PRO A 159 -8.49 -13.71 12.57
C PRO A 159 -8.12 -12.41 11.85
N ASP A 160 -7.49 -12.51 10.68
CA ASP A 160 -7.11 -11.35 9.86
C ASP A 160 -8.33 -10.53 9.43
N PHE A 161 -9.42 -11.19 9.04
CA PHE A 161 -10.67 -10.50 8.74
C PHE A 161 -11.20 -9.73 9.94
N ASN A 162 -11.18 -10.32 11.15
CA ASN A 162 -11.65 -9.63 12.35
C ASN A 162 -10.81 -8.39 12.66
N ARG A 163 -9.48 -8.50 12.57
CA ARG A 163 -8.55 -7.37 12.73
C ARG A 163 -8.85 -6.25 11.73
N LEU A 164 -9.00 -6.58 10.45
CA LEU A 164 -9.29 -5.59 9.40
C LEU A 164 -10.70 -5.01 9.49
N ARG A 165 -11.67 -5.78 10.01
CA ARG A 165 -13.01 -5.29 10.31
C ARG A 165 -12.99 -4.25 11.43
N GLU A 166 -12.25 -4.50 12.50
CA GLU A 166 -12.06 -3.51 13.57
C GLU A 166 -11.39 -2.23 13.05
N GLU A 167 -10.35 -2.35 12.22
CA GLU A 167 -9.71 -1.21 11.55
C GLU A 167 -10.71 -0.46 10.64
N GLN A 168 -11.54 -1.16 9.87
CA GLN A 168 -12.55 -0.54 9.01
C GLN A 168 -13.61 0.22 9.81
N LEU A 169 -14.09 -0.37 10.92
CA LEU A 169 -15.06 0.30 11.80
C LEU A 169 -14.47 1.56 12.43
N TYR A 170 -13.19 1.52 12.82
CA TYR A 170 -12.45 2.70 13.27
C TYR A 170 -12.38 3.77 12.18
N ILE A 171 -12.02 3.40 10.95
CA ILE A 171 -11.93 4.34 9.81
C ILE A 171 -13.29 4.97 9.50
N ASP A 172 -14.36 4.17 9.51
CA ASP A 172 -15.72 4.65 9.26
C ASP A 172 -16.16 5.65 10.34
N TYR A 173 -15.88 5.34 11.61
CA TYR A 173 -16.13 6.25 12.73
C TYR A 173 -15.30 7.53 12.62
N TYR A 174 -14.01 7.42 12.29
CA TYR A 174 -13.11 8.55 12.11
C TYR A 174 -13.60 9.47 10.98
N LYS A 175 -14.00 8.94 9.83
CA LYS A 175 -14.57 9.74 8.74
C LYS A 175 -15.88 10.42 9.15
N LEU A 176 -16.72 9.71 9.92
CA LEU A 176 -17.98 10.26 10.43
C LEU A 176 -17.75 11.46 11.37
N SER A 177 -16.72 11.42 12.23
CA SER A 177 -16.45 12.53 13.15
C SER A 177 -16.07 13.84 12.45
N TRP A 178 -15.62 13.77 11.20
CA TRP A 178 -15.34 14.93 10.34
C TRP A 178 -16.53 15.37 9.48
N GLY A 179 -17.67 14.68 9.53
CA GLY A 179 -18.79 14.88 8.61
C GLY A 179 -19.49 16.24 8.70
N VAL A 180 -19.23 17.03 9.75
CA VAL A 180 -19.77 18.38 9.95
C VAL A 180 -18.82 19.49 9.51
N ALA A 181 -17.61 19.15 9.04
CA ALA A 181 -16.66 20.14 8.55
C ALA A 181 -17.19 20.82 7.26
N PRO A 182 -16.97 22.13 7.08
CA PRO A 182 -17.48 22.86 5.91
C PRO A 182 -16.80 22.44 4.60
N TYR A 183 -15.62 21.83 4.68
CA TYR A 183 -14.89 21.25 3.56
C TYR A 183 -14.28 19.91 3.97
N PRO A 184 -14.02 18.99 3.03
CA PRO A 184 -13.30 17.75 3.33
C PRO A 184 -11.96 18.06 4.03
N PRO A 185 -11.66 17.44 5.18
CA PRO A 185 -10.45 17.73 5.93
C PRO A 185 -9.20 17.23 5.17
N ILE A 186 -8.10 17.95 5.35
CA ILE A 186 -6.75 17.55 4.95
C ILE A 186 -5.96 17.39 6.23
N PHE A 187 -5.41 16.20 6.45
CA PHE A 187 -4.60 15.86 7.60
C PHE A 187 -3.13 16.12 7.30
N VAL A 188 -2.41 16.63 8.29
CA VAL A 188 -0.97 16.88 8.21
C VAL A 188 -0.29 16.08 9.32
N THR A 189 0.67 15.26 8.93
CA THR A 189 1.50 14.47 9.83
C THR A 189 2.97 14.75 9.58
N CYS A 190 3.82 14.26 10.46
CA CYS A 190 5.26 14.22 10.28
C CYS A 190 5.78 12.82 10.60
N ASP A 191 6.83 12.41 9.90
CA ASP A 191 7.50 11.13 10.09
C ASP A 191 9.01 11.36 10.14
N THR A 192 9.74 10.55 10.91
CA THR A 192 11.18 10.76 11.08
C THR A 192 11.97 9.51 10.77
N LEU A 193 12.90 9.62 9.80
CA LEU A 193 13.90 8.59 9.54
C LEU A 193 15.11 8.89 10.41
N ILE A 194 15.26 8.16 11.52
CA ILE A 194 16.47 8.21 12.34
C ILE A 194 17.40 7.10 11.90
N GLN A 195 18.41 7.44 11.10
CA GLN A 195 19.46 6.53 10.68
C GLN A 195 20.65 6.64 11.65
N HIS A 196 21.10 5.52 12.19
CA HIS A 196 22.31 5.43 13.01
C HIS A 196 23.25 4.36 12.45
N GLY A 197 24.30 4.79 11.73
CA GLY A 197 25.10 3.89 10.91
C GLY A 197 24.23 3.09 9.94
N ARG A 198 24.28 1.76 10.03
CA ARG A 198 23.51 0.82 9.19
C ARG A 198 22.11 0.44 9.74
N HIS A 199 21.60 1.17 10.72
CA HIS A 199 20.30 0.89 11.32
C HIS A 199 19.34 2.05 11.15
N LEU A 200 18.06 1.73 10.99
CA LEU A 200 16.95 2.66 10.98
C LEU A 200 16.09 2.41 12.23
N LEU A 201 15.70 3.49 12.92
CA LEU A 201 14.73 3.41 14.00
C LEU A 201 13.32 3.22 13.43
N LEU A 202 12.66 2.15 13.83
CA LEU A 202 11.26 1.87 13.52
C LEU A 202 10.47 1.63 14.81
N ILE A 203 9.17 1.89 14.76
CA ILE A 203 8.23 1.55 15.82
C ILE A 203 7.26 0.46 15.36
N LYS A 204 6.69 -0.27 16.32
CA LYS A 204 5.49 -1.08 16.13
C LYS A 204 4.27 -0.29 16.57
N ARG A 205 3.32 -0.07 15.67
CA ARG A 205 2.08 0.65 15.98
C ARG A 205 1.22 -0.13 16.98
N GLY A 206 0.82 0.46 18.09
CA GLY A 206 -0.20 -0.08 18.98
C GLY A 206 -1.60 0.52 18.76
N GLY A 207 -1.67 1.71 18.16
CA GLY A 207 -2.93 2.40 17.82
C GLY A 207 -3.44 2.16 16.39
N GLN A 208 -4.76 2.31 16.21
CA GLN A 208 -5.42 2.23 14.90
C GLN A 208 -5.14 3.48 14.03
N PRO A 209 -5.07 3.34 12.69
CA PRO A 209 -5.10 2.10 11.91
C PRO A 209 -3.73 1.40 11.92
N GLY A 210 -3.65 0.18 11.41
CA GLY A 210 -2.37 -0.52 11.19
C GLY A 210 -1.72 -1.06 12.45
N VAL A 211 -2.50 -1.46 13.45
CA VAL A 211 -2.00 -2.07 14.70
C VAL A 211 -1.11 -3.28 14.38
N GLY A 212 0.08 -3.30 14.98
CA GLY A 212 1.10 -4.34 14.81
C GLY A 212 2.02 -4.15 13.59
N LEU A 213 1.75 -3.18 12.71
CA LEU A 213 2.63 -2.87 11.58
C LEU A 213 3.84 -2.05 12.03
N TRP A 214 4.94 -2.19 11.28
CA TRP A 214 6.13 -1.38 11.44
C TRP A 214 5.90 0.01 10.82
N ALA A 215 6.36 1.07 11.49
CA ALA A 215 6.25 2.43 10.99
C ALA A 215 7.51 3.23 11.35
N LEU A 216 7.66 4.36 10.67
CA LEU A 216 8.57 5.42 11.10
C LEU A 216 7.94 6.08 12.34
N PRO A 217 8.76 6.55 13.31
CA PRO A 217 8.25 7.40 14.37
C PRO A 217 7.59 8.65 13.79
N GLY A 218 6.35 8.93 14.18
CA GLY A 218 5.58 9.97 13.53
C GLY A 218 4.11 10.04 13.92
N GLY A 219 3.55 11.23 13.75
CA GLY A 219 2.20 11.54 14.20
C GLY A 219 1.68 12.87 13.67
N PHE A 220 0.58 13.33 14.26
CA PHE A 220 -0.08 14.55 13.82
C PHE A 220 0.70 15.80 14.23
N VAL A 221 0.60 16.83 13.40
CA VAL A 221 1.13 18.15 13.73
C VAL A 221 0.16 18.86 14.66
N GLU A 222 0.68 19.39 15.77
CA GLU A 222 -0.11 20.17 16.73
C GLU A 222 -0.21 21.65 16.29
N PRO A 223 -1.29 22.38 16.66
CA PRO A 223 -1.56 23.74 16.17
C PRO A 223 -0.46 24.78 16.45
N ASP A 224 0.28 24.60 17.55
CA ASP A 224 1.25 25.59 18.05
C ASP A 224 2.71 25.16 17.82
N GLU A 225 2.95 24.18 16.94
CA GLU A 225 4.26 23.65 16.61
C GLU A 225 4.61 23.80 15.12
N THR A 226 5.91 23.96 14.82
CA THR A 226 6.41 23.76 13.46
C THR A 226 6.48 22.27 13.12
N LEU A 227 6.48 21.94 11.83
CA LEU A 227 6.61 20.55 11.34
C LEU A 227 7.80 19.79 11.93
N LEU A 228 8.97 20.46 12.03
CA LEU A 228 10.18 19.85 12.60
C LEU A 228 10.06 19.69 14.12
N GLN A 229 9.40 20.63 14.81
CA GLN A 229 9.14 20.49 16.25
C GLN A 229 8.22 19.30 16.52
N SER A 230 7.14 19.14 15.75
CA SER A 230 6.27 17.97 15.88
C SER A 230 7.02 16.67 15.58
N ALA A 231 7.86 16.65 14.54
CA ALA A 231 8.66 15.46 14.21
C ALA A 231 9.59 15.05 15.37
N VAL A 232 10.25 16.02 16.00
CA VAL A 232 11.12 15.79 17.16
C VAL A 232 10.33 15.34 18.39
N ARG A 233 9.15 15.93 18.63
CA ARG A 233 8.25 15.55 19.72
C ARG A 233 7.80 14.09 19.56
N GLU A 234 7.30 13.71 18.39
CA GLU A 234 6.84 12.34 18.12
C GLU A 234 7.95 11.31 18.31
N VAL A 235 9.18 11.60 17.85
CA VAL A 235 10.34 10.72 18.13
C VAL A 235 10.58 10.55 19.62
N ALA A 236 10.55 11.64 20.39
CA ALA A 236 10.75 11.58 21.85
C ALA A 236 9.61 10.82 22.55
N GLU A 237 8.36 11.07 22.16
CA GLU A 237 7.17 10.43 22.72
C GLU A 237 7.16 8.93 22.43
N GLU A 238 7.40 8.50 21.19
CA GLU A 238 7.25 7.08 20.80
C GLU A 238 8.47 6.22 21.10
N THR A 239 9.66 6.82 21.26
CA THR A 239 10.94 6.08 21.33
C THR A 239 11.82 6.43 22.53
N HIS A 240 11.45 7.46 23.31
CA HIS A 240 12.27 8.07 24.37
C HIS A 240 13.65 8.57 23.91
N LEU A 241 13.81 8.83 22.60
CA LEU A 241 15.04 9.38 22.03
C LEU A 241 14.95 10.90 21.89
N ASP A 242 15.74 11.63 22.67
CA ASP A 242 15.76 13.09 22.63
C ASP A 242 16.69 13.63 21.52
N LEU A 243 16.11 14.39 20.58
CA LEU A 243 16.87 15.16 19.58
C LEU A 243 17.15 16.57 20.11
N THR A 244 18.38 16.80 20.55
CA THR A 244 18.82 18.12 21.00
C THR A 244 18.92 19.12 19.85
N PRO A 245 18.91 20.45 20.10
CA PRO A 245 19.18 21.44 19.06
C PRO A 245 20.49 21.22 18.30
N ALA A 246 21.52 20.69 18.97
CA ALA A 246 22.78 20.31 18.34
C ALA A 246 22.59 19.13 17.38
N HIS A 247 21.86 18.07 17.79
CA HIS A 247 21.55 16.95 16.91
C HIS A 247 20.80 17.40 15.66
N ILE A 248 19.84 18.32 15.81
CA ILE A 248 19.09 18.87 14.67
C ILE A 248 20.01 19.63 13.72
N ALA A 249 20.86 20.51 14.25
CA ALA A 249 21.78 21.30 13.43
C ALA A 249 22.83 20.44 12.70
N GLU A 250 23.27 19.33 13.31
CA GLU A 250 24.37 18.52 12.80
C GLU A 250 23.92 17.32 11.95
N HIS A 251 22.75 16.75 12.23
CA HIS A 251 22.35 15.45 11.66
C HIS A 251 21.12 15.48 10.77
N LEU A 252 20.33 16.56 10.73
CA LEU A 252 19.23 16.69 9.77
C LEU A 252 19.80 16.87 8.35
N VAL A 253 19.69 15.85 7.51
CA VAL A 253 20.31 15.82 6.18
C VAL A 253 19.33 16.06 5.03
N ALA A 254 18.05 15.74 5.22
CA ALA A 254 17.02 15.94 4.21
C ALA A 254 15.62 16.04 4.81
N SER A 255 14.69 16.59 4.03
CA SER A 255 13.26 16.55 4.32
C SER A 255 12.49 16.44 3.02
N GLN A 256 11.38 15.70 3.02
CA GLN A 256 10.52 15.52 1.85
C GLN A 256 9.04 15.47 2.22
N VAL A 257 8.19 16.00 1.35
CA VAL A 257 6.73 15.89 1.48
C VAL A 257 6.24 14.67 0.71
N PHE A 258 5.38 13.87 1.34
CA PHE A 258 4.71 12.73 0.74
C PHE A 258 3.21 12.94 0.75
N ASP A 259 2.64 12.99 -0.45
CA ASP A 259 1.33 13.59 -0.67
C ASP A 259 0.47 12.75 -1.65
N TYR A 260 0.74 11.45 -1.74
CA TYR A 260 -0.10 10.55 -2.54
C TYR A 260 -1.54 10.57 -1.98
N PRO A 261 -2.57 10.91 -2.78
CA PRO A 261 -3.91 11.17 -2.26
C PRO A 261 -4.56 10.06 -1.45
N LYS A 262 -4.21 8.81 -1.76
CA LYS A 262 -4.76 7.63 -1.10
C LYS A 262 -3.75 6.93 -0.19
N ARG A 263 -2.69 7.61 0.25
CA ARG A 263 -1.67 6.99 1.14
C ARG A 263 -2.25 6.49 2.45
N SER A 264 -3.29 7.16 2.97
CA SER A 264 -3.94 6.79 4.22
C SER A 264 -5.43 6.49 4.02
N ALA A 265 -5.90 5.42 4.67
CA ALA A 265 -7.32 5.04 4.66
C ALA A 265 -8.21 6.02 5.42
N ARG A 266 -7.64 6.80 6.35
CA ARG A 266 -8.36 7.79 7.18
C ARG A 266 -8.88 8.98 6.37
N GLY A 267 -8.24 9.29 5.25
CA GLY A 267 -8.55 10.44 4.40
C GLY A 267 -7.29 11.06 3.82
N ARG A 268 -7.43 12.20 3.14
CA ARG A 268 -6.30 12.93 2.55
C ARG A 268 -5.32 13.33 3.65
N THR A 269 -4.20 12.61 3.71
CA THR A 269 -3.13 12.83 4.69
C THR A 269 -1.86 13.16 3.93
N ILE A 270 -1.19 14.23 4.33
CA ILE A 270 0.10 14.66 3.80
C ILE A 270 1.10 14.51 4.94
N THR A 271 2.19 13.77 4.71
CA THR A 271 3.25 13.66 5.71
C THR A 271 4.50 14.43 5.29
N HIS A 272 5.13 15.09 6.27
CA HIS A 272 6.42 15.72 6.13
C HIS A 272 7.47 14.82 6.78
N ALA A 273 8.31 14.18 5.97
CA ALA A 273 9.35 13.31 6.49
C ALA A 273 10.66 14.07 6.69
N PHE A 274 11.36 13.79 7.79
CA PHE A 274 12.68 14.34 8.11
C PHE A 274 13.69 13.21 8.26
N HIS A 275 14.82 13.31 7.57
CA HIS A 275 15.89 12.31 7.63
C HIS A 275 17.05 12.83 8.46
N PHE A 276 17.31 12.17 9.58
CA PHE A 276 18.48 12.39 10.40
C PHE A 276 19.49 11.27 10.19
N ARG A 277 20.76 11.64 9.97
CA ARG A 277 21.86 10.70 9.78
C ARG A 277 22.91 10.88 10.87
N PHE A 278 22.96 9.93 11.79
CA PHE A 278 23.94 9.84 12.85
C PHE A 278 25.11 8.93 12.43
N PRO A 279 26.34 9.23 12.89
CA PRO A 279 27.51 8.41 12.58
C PRO A 279 27.40 7.00 13.16
N GLU A 280 28.23 6.09 12.67
CA GLU A 280 28.34 4.75 13.25
C GLU A 280 28.83 4.82 14.71
N GLY A 281 28.26 3.95 15.55
CA GLY A 281 28.56 3.89 16.98
C GLY A 281 27.60 2.99 17.73
N PRO A 282 27.71 2.90 19.07
CA PRO A 282 26.76 2.18 19.89
C PRO A 282 25.34 2.70 19.68
N LEU A 283 24.40 1.81 19.39
CA LEU A 283 23.00 2.18 19.19
C LEU A 283 22.42 2.77 20.48
N PRO A 284 21.81 3.97 20.43
CA PRO A 284 21.11 4.54 21.58
C PRO A 284 20.05 3.58 22.11
N LYS A 285 19.87 3.56 23.43
CA LYS A 285 18.74 2.83 24.02
C LYS A 285 17.45 3.50 23.58
N VAL A 286 16.50 2.70 23.11
CA VAL A 286 15.14 3.12 22.78
C VAL A 286 14.17 2.30 23.63
N GLU A 287 13.08 2.93 24.04
CA GLU A 287 11.99 2.32 24.80
C GLU A 287 10.68 2.70 24.13
N ALA A 288 9.69 1.82 24.16
CA ALA A 288 8.36 2.17 23.66
C ALA A 288 7.55 2.86 24.76
N ALA A 289 6.90 3.97 24.43
CA ALA A 289 5.88 4.58 25.28
C ALA A 289 4.47 4.05 24.94
N ASP A 290 3.60 4.01 25.95
CA ASP A 290 2.16 3.70 26.02
C ASP A 290 1.46 3.07 24.77
N ASP A 291 1.49 3.71 23.59
CA ASP A 291 0.77 3.31 22.37
C ASP A 291 1.63 2.68 21.25
N ALA A 292 2.95 2.54 21.44
CA ALA A 292 3.82 1.75 20.56
C ALA A 292 4.07 0.36 21.17
N ALA A 293 3.89 -0.72 20.40
CA ALA A 293 4.19 -2.07 20.86
C ALA A 293 5.71 -2.37 20.93
N GLY A 294 6.57 -1.39 20.62
CA GLY A 294 8.03 -1.51 20.62
C GLY A 294 8.72 -0.46 19.74
N ALA A 295 9.85 0.10 20.17
CA ALA A 295 10.78 0.88 19.33
C ALA A 295 12.05 0.05 19.10
N HIS A 296 12.52 -0.03 17.85
CA HIS A 296 13.59 -0.96 17.47
C HIS A 296 14.54 -0.34 16.45
N TRP A 297 15.84 -0.59 16.64
CA TRP A 297 16.83 -0.42 15.59
C TRP A 297 16.79 -1.63 14.66
N VAL A 298 16.48 -1.38 13.39
CA VAL A 298 16.37 -2.39 12.35
C VAL A 298 17.52 -2.20 11.36
N ALA A 299 18.20 -3.28 10.97
CA ALA A 299 19.28 -3.18 9.99
C ALA A 299 18.70 -2.75 8.63
N ILE A 300 19.37 -1.83 7.95
CA ILE A 300 18.92 -1.32 6.64
C ILE A 300 18.80 -2.46 5.62
N ASP A 301 19.69 -3.46 5.69
CA ASP A 301 19.69 -4.62 4.79
C ASP A 301 18.44 -5.51 4.96
N ASP A 302 17.74 -5.42 6.09
CA ASP A 302 16.53 -6.21 6.36
C ASP A 302 15.25 -5.51 5.87
N LEU A 303 15.32 -4.22 5.51
CA LEU A 303 14.13 -3.41 5.20
C LEU A 303 13.36 -3.91 3.98
N ASP A 304 14.05 -4.41 2.95
CA ASP A 304 13.42 -4.96 1.75
C ASP A 304 12.53 -6.17 2.09
N ALA A 305 12.99 -7.04 3.00
CA ALA A 305 12.21 -8.20 3.46
C ALA A 305 11.02 -7.81 4.36
N MET A 306 10.98 -6.56 4.84
CA MET A 306 9.96 -6.06 5.75
C MET A 306 8.86 -5.26 5.05
N CYS A 307 8.96 -4.95 3.75
CA CYS A 307 7.99 -4.14 3.01
C CYS A 307 6.52 -4.54 3.27
N GLY A 308 6.20 -5.83 3.20
CA GLY A 308 4.88 -6.42 3.48
C GLY A 308 4.41 -6.35 4.93
N GLN A 309 5.14 -5.67 5.81
CA GLN A 309 4.82 -5.46 7.22
C GLN A 309 4.85 -3.97 7.61
N MET A 310 5.09 -3.07 6.65
CA MET A 310 5.16 -1.63 6.87
C MET A 310 3.77 -1.00 6.81
N PHE A 311 3.56 0.01 7.64
CA PHE A 311 2.34 0.80 7.67
C PHE A 311 2.27 1.72 6.44
N GLU A 312 1.08 1.79 5.82
CA GLU A 312 0.77 2.66 4.67
C GLU A 312 1.85 2.60 3.58
N ASP A 313 2.53 3.72 3.34
CA ASP A 313 3.58 3.92 2.33
C ASP A 313 4.96 4.12 2.97
N HIS A 314 5.16 3.74 4.23
CA HIS A 314 6.44 3.99 4.93
C HIS A 314 7.60 3.24 4.26
N ALA A 315 7.34 2.10 3.62
CA ALA A 315 8.32 1.42 2.77
C ALA A 315 8.75 2.30 1.58
N ASP A 316 7.80 2.94 0.88
CA ASP A 316 8.08 3.86 -0.22
C ASP A 316 8.83 5.12 0.25
N ILE A 317 8.48 5.63 1.45
CA ILE A 317 9.17 6.78 2.07
C ILE A 317 10.65 6.43 2.31
N ILE A 318 10.92 5.25 2.87
CA ILE A 318 12.29 4.77 3.09
C ILE A 318 13.04 4.58 1.76
N GLU A 319 12.40 3.96 0.76
CA GLU A 319 12.96 3.78 -0.58
C GLU A 319 13.31 5.12 -1.24
N TYR A 320 12.50 6.15 -1.02
CA TYR A 320 12.74 7.49 -1.54
C TYR A 320 14.05 8.09 -1.02
N PHE A 321 14.32 7.98 0.28
CA PHE A 321 15.52 8.56 0.90
C PHE A 321 16.82 7.82 0.55
N ARG A 322 16.74 6.64 -0.09
CA ARG A 322 17.91 5.86 -0.55
C ARG A 322 18.96 5.75 0.55
N LEU A 323 18.56 5.18 1.69
CA LEU A 323 19.43 5.08 2.86
C LEU A 323 20.77 4.46 2.46
N GLU A 324 21.81 5.29 2.49
CA GLU A 324 23.16 4.86 2.17
C GLU A 324 23.74 4.10 3.34
N VAL A 325 24.53 3.11 3.00
CA VAL A 325 25.13 2.14 3.90
C VAL A 325 26.58 2.49 4.21
#